data_AF-M3BCA8-F1
#
_entry.id   AF-M3BCA8-F1
#
_cell.length_a   1.000
_cell.length_b   1.000
_cell.length_c   1.000
_cell.angle_alpha   90.00
_cell.angle_beta   90.00
_cell.angle_gamma   90.00
#
_symmetry.space_group_name_H-M   'P 1'
#
loop_
_entity.id
_entity.type
_entity.pdbx_description
1 polymer ?
#
loop_
_entity_poly.entity_id
_entity_poly.type
_entity_poly.pdbx_seq_one_letter_code
_entity_poly.pdbx_strand_id
1 'polypeptide(L)'
;MAAALCDATLPHAYEARNTGLTARLFVAMGEAAVGHAGHGCAAGSTEQARSMRRAMGLIERGREMYQRTKDVQGQLDCLLRKSKIANWSEDAASASQADDMYLQLLAEKRS
;
A
#
# COMPACT_ATOMS: atom_id res chain seq x y z
N MET A 1 8.01 15.32 -2.27
CA MET A 1 9.37 15.14 -1.73
C MET A 1 9.62 13.73 -1.21
N ALA A 2 8.79 13.20 -0.29
CA ALA A 2 8.97 11.85 0.28
C ALA A 2 9.02 10.71 -0.77
N ALA A 3 8.12 10.73 -1.75
CA ALA A 3 8.09 9.69 -2.79
C ALA A 3 9.37 9.66 -3.64
N ALA A 4 9.95 10.81 -3.99
CA ALA A 4 11.17 10.90 -4.79
C ALA A 4 12.40 10.36 -4.03
N LEU A 5 12.49 10.64 -2.73
CA LEU A 5 13.55 10.08 -1.88
C LEU A 5 13.41 8.56 -1.74
N CYS A 6 12.18 8.05 -1.60
CA CYS A 6 11.93 6.61 -1.53
C CYS A 6 12.28 5.91 -2.84
N ASP A 7 11.92 6.50 -3.98
CA ASP A 7 12.23 5.96 -5.30
C ASP A 7 13.73 5.90 -5.57
N ALA A 8 14.47 6.95 -5.18
CA ALA A 8 15.93 6.99 -5.30
C ALA A 8 16.65 5.97 -4.38
N THR A 9 16.06 5.64 -3.23
CA THR A 9 16.64 4.68 -2.26
C THR A 9 16.25 3.24 -2.53
N LEU A 10 15.21 3.00 -3.33
CA LEU A 10 14.68 1.67 -3.62
C LEU A 10 15.72 0.71 -4.26
N PRO A 11 16.57 1.12 -5.23
CA PRO A 11 17.60 0.24 -5.79
C PRO A 11 18.57 -0.28 -4.72
N HIS A 12 19.01 0.59 -3.81
CA HIS A 12 19.92 0.24 -2.72
C HIS A 12 19.27 -0.77 -1.75
N ALA A 13 17.97 -0.66 -1.49
CA ALA A 13 17.24 -1.63 -0.67
C ALA A 13 17.18 -3.02 -1.36
N TYR A 14 17.05 -3.06 -2.68
CA TYR A 14 17.12 -4.30 -3.47
C TYR A 14 18.52 -4.90 -3.47
N GLU A 15 19.57 -4.10 -3.68
CA GLU A 15 20.97 -4.54 -3.65
C GLU A 15 21.35 -5.13 -2.29
N ALA A 16 20.94 -4.46 -1.21
CA ALA A 16 21.13 -4.94 0.16
C ALA A 16 20.23 -6.14 0.51
N ARG A 17 19.33 -6.56 -0.38
CA ARG A 17 18.30 -7.59 -0.16
C ARG A 17 17.48 -7.35 1.11
N ASN A 18 17.28 -6.08 1.46
CA ASN A 18 16.57 -5.70 2.67
C ASN A 18 15.06 -5.63 2.40
N THR A 19 14.43 -6.80 2.36
CA THR A 19 13.01 -6.96 2.04
C THR A 19 12.09 -6.11 2.93
N GLY A 20 12.43 -5.96 4.22
CA GLY A 20 11.66 -5.14 5.15
C GLY A 20 11.75 -3.64 4.82
N LEU A 21 12.94 -3.14 4.47
CA LEU A 21 13.09 -1.77 4.00
C LEU A 21 12.36 -1.55 2.68
N THR A 22 12.47 -2.48 1.73
CA THR A 22 11.76 -2.41 0.46
C THR A 22 10.24 -2.34 0.66
N ALA A 23 9.68 -3.14 1.59
CA ALA A 23 8.28 -3.08 1.95
C ALA A 23 7.86 -1.69 2.44
N ARG A 24 8.64 -1.12 3.37
CA ARG A 24 8.39 0.22 3.94
C ARG A 24 8.46 1.32 2.88
N LEU A 25 9.43 1.26 1.97
CA LEU A 25 9.57 2.23 0.89
C LEU A 25 8.35 2.21 -0.05
N PHE A 26 7.84 1.02 -0.41
CA PHE A 26 6.62 0.92 -1.19
C PHE A 26 5.41 1.51 -0.48
N VAL A 27 5.21 1.17 0.80
CA VAL A 27 4.08 1.71 1.59
C VAL A 27 4.19 3.22 1.72
N ALA A 28 5.37 3.76 2.02
CA ALA A 28 5.60 5.20 2.17
C ALA A 28 5.31 5.97 0.86
N MET A 29 5.72 5.43 -0.29
CA MET A 29 5.36 6.01 -1.59
C MET A 29 3.84 5.95 -1.84
N GLY A 30 3.19 4.86 -1.41
CA GLY A 30 1.74 4.72 -1.51
C GLY A 30 0.99 5.75 -0.66
N GLU A 31 1.39 5.92 0.59
CA GLU A 31 0.85 6.93 1.50
C GLU A 31 1.06 8.36 0.96
N ALA A 32 2.24 8.64 0.40
CA ALA A 32 2.49 9.92 -0.26
C ALA A 32 1.57 10.15 -1.46
N ALA A 33 1.23 9.11 -2.23
CA ALA A 33 0.28 9.21 -3.34
C ALA A 33 -1.16 9.45 -2.86
N VAL A 34 -1.59 8.86 -1.74
CA VAL A 34 -2.88 9.18 -1.10
C VAL A 34 -2.90 10.63 -0.63
N GLY A 35 -1.84 11.09 0.05
CA GLY A 35 -1.74 12.47 0.51
C GLY A 35 -1.83 13.47 -0.64
N HIS A 36 -1.13 13.19 -1.75
CA HIS A 36 -1.22 13.99 -2.97
C HIS A 36 -2.63 13.97 -3.59
N ALA A 37 -3.31 12.81 -3.62
CA ALA A 37 -4.69 12.73 -4.10
C ALA A 37 -5.65 13.59 -3.25
N GLY A 38 -5.45 13.63 -1.94
CA GLY A 38 -6.31 14.37 -1.02
C GLY A 38 -6.10 15.89 -1.03
N HIS A 39 -4.86 16.35 -1.25
CA HIS A 39 -4.49 17.77 -1.06
C HIS A 39 -3.95 18.45 -2.33
N GLY A 40 -3.39 17.68 -3.26
CA GLY A 40 -2.71 18.19 -4.46
C GLY A 40 -3.52 18.03 -5.74
N CYS A 41 -4.64 17.31 -5.71
CA CYS A 41 -5.50 17.11 -6.88
C CYS A 41 -6.87 17.76 -6.67
N ALA A 42 -7.47 18.25 -7.75
CA ALA A 42 -8.86 18.67 -7.72
C ALA A 42 -9.78 17.46 -7.45
N ALA A 43 -10.82 17.65 -6.63
CA ALA A 43 -11.78 16.60 -6.30
C ALA A 43 -12.49 16.07 -7.55
N GLY A 44 -12.58 14.74 -7.68
CA GLY A 44 -13.19 14.07 -8.84
C GLY A 44 -12.33 14.11 -10.11
N SER A 45 -11.13 14.68 -10.07
CA SER A 45 -10.25 14.74 -11.24
C SER A 45 -9.68 13.37 -11.61
N THR A 46 -9.35 13.21 -12.89
CA THR A 46 -8.65 12.01 -13.39
C THR A 46 -7.28 11.83 -12.75
N GLU A 47 -6.63 12.92 -12.35
CA GLU A 47 -5.35 12.91 -11.62
C GLU A 47 -5.51 12.36 -10.21
N GLN A 48 -6.55 12.79 -9.47
CA GLN A 48 -6.87 12.24 -8.15
C GLN A 48 -7.07 10.72 -8.22
N ALA A 49 -7.89 10.26 -9.17
CA ALA A 49 -8.14 8.83 -9.37
C ALA A 49 -6.86 8.07 -9.79
N ARG A 50 -6.00 8.66 -10.62
CA ARG A 50 -4.71 8.08 -10.99
C ARG A 50 -3.78 7.94 -9.78
N SER A 51 -3.72 8.96 -8.93
CA SER A 51 -2.91 8.95 -7.72
C SER A 51 -3.38 7.88 -6.73
N MET A 52 -4.71 7.72 -6.57
CA MET A 52 -5.28 6.66 -5.72
C MET A 52 -5.02 5.24 -6.26
N ARG A 53 -5.14 5.02 -7.58
CA ARG A 53 -4.74 3.75 -8.19
C ARG A 53 -3.26 3.45 -8.00
N ARG A 54 -2.39 4.46 -8.13
CA ARG A 54 -0.96 4.32 -7.86
C ARG A 54 -0.70 3.93 -6.41
N ALA A 55 -1.41 4.55 -5.45
CA ALA A 55 -1.30 4.21 -4.05
C ALA A 55 -1.65 2.74 -3.78
N MET A 56 -2.76 2.26 -4.37
CA MET A 56 -3.20 0.86 -4.24
C MET A 56 -2.11 -0.13 -4.69
N GLY A 57 -1.53 0.10 -5.88
CA GLY A 57 -0.48 -0.78 -6.42
C GLY A 57 0.81 -0.75 -5.59
N LEU A 58 1.18 0.41 -5.05
CA LEU A 58 2.35 0.53 -4.17
C LEU A 58 2.14 -0.18 -2.84
N ILE A 59 0.97 -0.02 -2.21
CA ILE A 59 0.65 -0.68 -0.94
C ILE A 59 0.60 -2.20 -1.12
N GLU A 60 0.06 -2.70 -2.24
CA GLU A 60 0.07 -4.14 -2.53
C GLU A 60 1.49 -4.70 -2.67
N ARG A 61 2.39 -4.00 -3.39
CA ARG A 61 3.81 -4.39 -3.46
C ARG A 61 4.47 -4.40 -2.08
N GLY A 62 4.11 -3.44 -1.22
CA GLY A 62 4.54 -3.43 0.18
C GLY A 62 4.07 -4.67 0.95
N ARG A 63 2.78 -5.03 0.81
CA ARG A 63 2.18 -6.23 1.41
C ARG A 63 2.90 -7.51 0.99
N GLU A 64 3.16 -7.68 -0.31
CA GLU A 64 3.89 -8.84 -0.84
C GLU A 64 5.31 -8.95 -0.26
N MET A 65 5.98 -7.82 -0.03
CA MET A 65 7.30 -7.83 0.61
C MET A 65 7.22 -8.19 2.09
N TYR A 66 6.22 -7.70 2.83
CA TYR A 66 5.96 -8.13 4.21
C TYR A 66 5.58 -9.61 4.29
N GLN A 67 4.89 -10.15 3.29
CA GLN A 67 4.58 -11.58 3.19
C GLN A 67 5.87 -12.41 3.10
N ARG A 68 6.85 -11.98 2.30
CA ARG A 68 8.16 -12.66 2.19
C ARG A 68 8.94 -12.68 3.52
N THR A 69 8.79 -11.65 4.34
CA THR A 69 9.41 -11.59 5.68
C THR A 69 8.54 -12.18 6.79
N LYS A 70 7.35 -12.73 6.45
CA LYS A 70 6.34 -13.21 7.41
C LYS A 70 5.94 -12.13 8.44
N ASP A 71 6.04 -10.86 8.07
CA ASP A 71 5.56 -9.76 8.91
C ASP A 71 4.05 -9.67 8.74
N VAL A 72 3.33 -10.34 9.63
CA VAL A 72 1.86 -10.39 9.59
C VAL A 72 1.26 -9.02 9.91
N GLN A 73 1.87 -8.25 10.82
CA GLN A 73 1.35 -6.93 11.16
C GLN A 73 1.46 -5.98 9.96
N GLY A 74 2.61 -5.96 9.28
CA GLY A 74 2.81 -5.16 8.07
C GLY A 74 1.84 -5.53 6.96
N GLN A 75 1.50 -6.82 6.80
CA GLN A 75 0.49 -7.27 5.83
C GLN A 75 -0.93 -6.79 6.19
N LEU A 76 -1.36 -6.95 7.44
CA LEU A 76 -2.66 -6.50 7.95
C LEU A 76 -2.83 -4.99 7.78
N ASP A 77 -1.79 -4.24 8.13
CA ASP A 77 -1.70 -2.79 7.97
C ASP A 77 -1.86 -2.34 6.51
N CYS A 78 -1.29 -3.10 5.56
CA CYS A 78 -1.47 -2.83 4.13
C CYS A 78 -2.90 -3.12 3.68
N LEU A 79 -3.47 -4.25 4.07
CA LEU A 79 -4.84 -4.65 3.70
C LEU A 79 -5.88 -3.64 4.22
N LEU A 80 -5.74 -3.17 5.46
CA LEU A 80 -6.60 -2.13 6.02
C LEU A 80 -6.53 -0.83 5.20
N ARG A 81 -5.33 -0.42 4.77
CA ARG A 81 -5.16 0.76 3.91
C ARG A 81 -5.81 0.55 2.54
N LYS A 82 -5.62 -0.62 1.93
CA LYS A 82 -6.25 -0.96 0.64
C LYS A 82 -7.77 -0.87 0.72
N SER A 83 -8.38 -1.47 1.74
CA SER A 83 -9.83 -1.39 1.98
C SER A 83 -10.30 0.07 2.09
N LYS A 84 -9.59 0.92 2.83
CA LYS A 84 -9.91 2.35 2.94
C LYS A 84 -9.82 3.11 1.60
N ILE A 85 -8.78 2.85 0.80
CA ILE A 85 -8.61 3.48 -0.52
C ILE A 85 -9.71 3.01 -1.50
N ALA A 86 -10.07 1.73 -1.46
CA ALA A 86 -11.12 1.16 -2.28
C ALA A 86 -12.50 1.74 -1.92
N ASN A 87 -12.82 1.81 -0.62
CA ASN A 87 -14.03 2.47 -0.13
C ASN A 87 -14.11 3.93 -0.54
N TRP A 88 -13.01 4.68 -0.44
CA TRP A 88 -12.95 6.07 -0.93
C TRP A 88 -13.21 6.17 -2.44
N SER A 89 -12.78 5.16 -3.21
CA SER A 89 -12.95 5.11 -4.67
C SER A 89 -14.30 4.52 -5.10
N GLU A 90 -15.20 4.22 -4.16
CA GLU A 90 -16.47 3.50 -4.39
C GLU A 90 -16.29 2.13 -5.08
N ASP A 91 -15.12 1.51 -4.92
CA ASP A 91 -14.81 0.18 -5.45
C ASP A 91 -15.09 -0.88 -4.38
N ALA A 92 -16.36 -1.24 -4.25
CA ALA A 92 -16.82 -2.21 -3.26
C ALA A 92 -16.19 -3.60 -3.44
N ALA A 93 -15.88 -4.00 -4.67
CA ALA A 93 -15.25 -5.29 -4.95
C ALA A 93 -13.83 -5.34 -4.39
N SER A 94 -13.02 -4.33 -4.67
CA SER A 94 -11.66 -4.25 -4.12
C SER A 94 -11.64 -4.08 -2.60
N ALA A 95 -12.63 -3.39 -2.02
CA ALA A 95 -12.76 -3.24 -0.57
C ALA A 95 -13.05 -4.60 0.10
N SER A 96 -14.07 -5.32 -0.39
CA SER A 96 -14.41 -6.66 0.11
C SER A 96 -13.23 -7.62 0.00
N GLN A 97 -12.53 -7.62 -1.14
CA GLN A 97 -11.36 -8.48 -1.32
C GLN A 97 -10.26 -8.20 -0.27
N ALA A 98 -9.99 -6.93 0.04
CA ALA A 98 -8.99 -6.56 1.03
C ALA A 98 -9.41 -6.99 2.45
N ASP A 99 -10.70 -6.85 2.77
CA ASP A 99 -11.27 -7.26 4.07
C ASP A 99 -11.25 -8.79 4.24
N ASP A 100 -11.61 -9.55 3.20
CA ASP A 100 -11.56 -11.01 3.21
C ASP A 100 -10.14 -11.52 3.46
N MET A 101 -9.16 -10.96 2.73
CA MET A 101 -7.74 -11.28 2.94
C MET A 101 -7.28 -10.93 4.37
N TYR A 102 -7.77 -9.83 4.93
CA TYR A 102 -7.42 -9.39 6.28
C TYR A 102 -7.95 -10.37 7.33
N LEU A 103 -9.21 -10.78 7.21
CA LEU A 103 -9.85 -11.75 8.10
C LEU A 103 -9.19 -13.12 8.00
N GLN A 104 -8.85 -13.57 6.79
CA GLN A 104 -8.13 -14.82 6.58
C GLN A 104 -6.77 -14.79 7.31
N LEU A 105 -5.98 -13.74 7.11
CA LEU A 105 -4.67 -13.62 7.73
C LEU A 105 -4.74 -13.50 9.27
N LEU A 106 -5.79 -12.86 9.81
CA LEU A 106 -6.04 -12.86 11.25
C LEU A 106 -6.37 -14.24 11.80
N ALA A 107 -7.11 -15.07 11.04
CA ALA A 107 -7.41 -16.44 11.43
C ALA A 107 -6.14 -17.29 11.45
N GLU A 108 -5.30 -17.19 10.41
CA GLU A 108 -4.01 -17.89 10.30
C GLU A 108 -3.01 -17.48 11.41
N LYS A 109 -3.06 -16.24 11.89
CA LYS A 109 -2.21 -15.78 13.01
C LYS A 109 -2.62 -16.41 14.36
N ARG A 110 -3.88 -16.82 14.50
CA ARG A 110 -4.46 -17.33 15.75
C ARG A 110 -4.38 -18.85 15.88
N SER A 111 -4.15 -19.57 14.78
CA SER A 111 -3.90 -21.02 14.74
C SER A 111 -2.44 -21.35 15.04
#